data_AF-A0A2N8TBK5-F1
#
_entry.id   AF-A0A2N8TBK5-F1
#
_cell.length_a   1.000
_cell.length_b   1.000
_cell.length_c   1.000
_cell.angle_alpha   90.00
_cell.angle_beta   90.00
_cell.angle_gamma   90.00
#
_symmetry.space_group_name_H-M   'P 1'
#
loop_
_entity.id
_entity.type
_entity.pdbx_description
1 polymer ?
#
loop_
_entity_poly.entity_id
_entity_poly.type
_entity_poly.pdbx_seq_one_letter_code
_entity_poly.pdbx_strand_id
1 'polypeptide(L)'
;MSVPYETAAYEPHDSPESPEEHLARLLGRALNSFELPDETIRRLDCALAHDGSLHSAHHSAGLHRETYRHTWLLADGSALTLWELVHNTAPGSEPHHEVYVDEEELRAATMRLPLPPDTPDFELPVAVQLSPVPA
;
A
#
# COMPACT_ATOMS: atom_id res chain seq x y z
N MET A 1 39.26 -23.88 15.75
CA MET A 1 38.43 -24.25 14.59
C MET A 1 38.04 -22.95 13.91
N SER A 2 38.57 -22.68 12.72
CA SER A 2 38.22 -21.48 11.94
C SER A 2 37.22 -21.91 10.87
N VAL A 3 36.00 -21.40 10.93
CA VAL A 3 35.02 -21.59 9.85
C VAL A 3 35.38 -20.62 8.73
N PRO A 4 35.59 -21.08 7.48
CA PRO A 4 35.77 -20.19 6.37
C PRO A 4 34.38 -19.64 6.03
N TYR A 5 34.20 -18.32 6.12
CA TYR A 5 33.01 -17.72 5.53
C TYR A 5 33.28 -17.59 4.03
N GLU A 6 32.64 -18.45 3.24
CA GLU A 6 32.58 -18.29 1.80
C GLU A 6 31.71 -17.06 1.56
N THR A 7 32.36 -15.94 1.23
CA THR A 7 31.68 -14.69 0.88
C THR A 7 30.93 -14.94 -0.42
N ALA A 8 29.69 -15.42 -0.33
CA ALA A 8 28.78 -15.43 -1.46
C ALA A 8 28.78 -14.01 -2.03
N ALA A 9 29.15 -13.88 -3.30
CA ALA A 9 29.17 -12.60 -3.98
C ALA A 9 27.79 -11.96 -3.79
N TYR A 10 27.77 -10.80 -3.12
CA TYR A 10 26.57 -10.00 -2.98
C TYR A 10 26.09 -9.65 -4.39
N GLU A 11 25.01 -10.29 -4.84
CA GLU A 11 24.34 -9.86 -6.06
C GLU A 11 23.89 -8.42 -5.83
N PRO A 12 24.27 -7.47 -6.71
CA PRO A 12 23.85 -6.09 -6.55
C PRO A 12 22.32 -6.08 -6.55
N HIS A 13 21.73 -5.47 -5.53
CA HIS A 13 20.29 -5.22 -5.50
C HIS A 13 19.90 -4.51 -6.80
N ASP A 14 18.76 -4.92 -7.37
CA ASP A 14 18.11 -4.15 -8.44
C ASP A 14 18.14 -2.66 -8.08
N SER A 15 18.45 -1.85 -9.10
CA SER A 15 18.47 -0.40 -8.90
C SER A 15 17.11 0.04 -8.38
N PRO A 16 17.05 0.97 -7.40
CA PRO A 16 15.77 1.44 -6.90
C PRO A 16 14.97 2.02 -8.06
N GLU A 17 13.66 1.75 -8.04
CA GLU A 17 12.72 2.29 -9.02
C GLU A 17 12.88 3.81 -9.13
N SER A 18 12.85 4.34 -10.35
CA SER A 18 12.89 5.79 -10.56
C SER A 18 11.53 6.43 -10.24
N PRO A 19 11.49 7.72 -9.86
CA PRO A 19 10.22 8.43 -9.61
C PRO A 19 9.26 8.39 -10.81
N GLU A 20 9.79 8.43 -12.04
CA GLU A 20 9.03 8.35 -13.29
C GLU A 20 8.41 6.95 -13.49
N GLU A 21 9.19 5.88 -13.28
CA GLU A 21 8.68 4.50 -13.34
C GLU A 21 7.61 4.26 -12.27
N HIS A 22 7.82 4.76 -11.05
CA HIS A 22 6.84 4.68 -9.99
C HIS A 22 5.53 5.36 -10.37
N LEU A 23 5.60 6.58 -10.93
CA LEU A 23 4.44 7.32 -11.42
C LEU A 23 3.73 6.56 -12.55
N ALA A 24 4.48 6.06 -13.54
CA ALA A 24 3.92 5.31 -14.65
C ALA A 24 3.20 4.04 -14.19
N ARG A 25 3.76 3.32 -13.21
CA ARG A 25 3.11 2.14 -12.61
C ARG A 25 1.83 2.51 -11.88
N LEU A 26 1.83 3.61 -11.12
CA LEU A 26 0.68 4.09 -10.38
C LEU A 26 -0.46 4.48 -11.33
N LEU A 27 -0.16 5.28 -12.36
CA LEU A 27 -1.14 5.73 -13.34
C LEU A 27 -1.64 4.59 -14.24
N GLY A 28 -0.76 3.63 -14.57
CA GLY A 28 -1.09 2.49 -15.43
C GLY A 28 -2.09 1.51 -14.81
N ARG A 29 -2.16 1.43 -13.48
CA ARG A 29 -3.13 0.57 -12.76
C ARG A 29 -4.36 1.32 -12.24
N ALA A 30 -4.25 2.64 -12.05
CA ALA A 30 -5.32 3.43 -11.47
C ALA A 30 -6.51 3.58 -12.43
N LEU A 31 -7.70 3.25 -11.95
CA LEU A 31 -8.96 3.33 -12.71
C LEU A 31 -9.35 4.75 -13.07
N ASN A 32 -8.91 5.74 -12.28
CA ASN A 32 -9.24 7.16 -12.43
C ASN A 32 -8.01 7.99 -12.80
N SER A 33 -6.97 7.38 -13.40
CA SER A 33 -5.75 8.10 -13.79
C SER A 33 -6.01 9.30 -14.71
N PHE A 34 -7.09 9.26 -15.50
CA PHE A 34 -7.53 10.34 -16.37
C PHE A 34 -8.15 11.55 -15.65
N GLU A 35 -8.46 11.43 -14.36
CA GLU A 35 -9.05 12.52 -13.55
C GLU A 35 -7.97 13.39 -12.90
N LEU A 36 -6.71 12.95 -12.90
CA LEU A 36 -5.61 13.73 -12.33
C LEU A 36 -5.36 14.99 -13.17
N PRO A 37 -5.16 16.16 -12.55
CA PRO A 37 -4.82 17.38 -13.27
C PRO A 37 -3.51 17.23 -14.05
N ASP A 38 -3.49 17.63 -15.33
CA ASP A 38 -2.28 17.58 -16.18
C ASP A 38 -1.08 18.29 -15.56
N GLU A 39 -1.33 19.38 -14.83
CA GLU A 39 -0.28 20.13 -14.14
C GLU A 39 0.37 19.30 -13.02
N THR A 40 -0.42 18.51 -12.29
CA THR A 40 0.09 17.60 -11.27
C THR A 40 0.99 16.55 -11.92
N ILE A 41 0.54 15.93 -13.02
CA ILE A 41 1.33 14.92 -13.74
C ILE A 41 2.65 15.52 -14.24
N ARG A 42 2.62 16.71 -14.86
CA ARG A 42 3.83 17.39 -15.34
C ARG A 42 4.83 17.72 -14.23
N ARG A 43 4.34 18.10 -13.04
CA ARG A 43 5.22 18.35 -11.89
C ARG A 43 5.88 17.07 -11.40
N LEU A 44 5.12 15.97 -11.34
CA LEU A 44 5.61 14.66 -10.90
C LEU A 44 6.61 14.03 -11.88
N ASP A 45 6.47 14.30 -13.18
CA ASP A 45 7.42 13.86 -14.22
C ASP A 45 8.83 14.42 -13.99
N CYS A 46 8.95 15.59 -13.35
CA CYS A 46 10.21 16.24 -13.00
C CYS A 46 10.65 15.96 -11.55
N ALA A 47 10.09 14.96 -10.87
CA ALA A 47 10.42 14.66 -9.48
C ALA A 47 11.83 14.07 -9.33
N LEU A 48 12.51 14.49 -8.28
CA LEU A 48 13.88 14.06 -7.97
C LEU A 48 13.93 12.76 -7.16
N ALA A 49 12.91 12.52 -6.34
CA ALA A 49 12.79 11.35 -5.48
C ALA A 49 11.32 11.05 -5.18
N HIS A 50 11.04 9.83 -4.76
CA HIS A 50 9.72 9.40 -4.30
C HIS A 50 9.84 8.55 -3.03
N ASP A 51 8.77 8.52 -2.24
CA ASP A 51 8.58 7.62 -1.10
C ASP A 51 7.12 7.16 -1.06
N GLY A 52 6.90 5.88 -0.76
CA GLY A 52 5.57 5.27 -0.68
C GLY A 52 5.37 4.60 0.66
N SER A 53 4.29 4.92 1.36
CA SER A 53 3.99 4.36 2.69
C SER A 53 2.54 3.94 2.81
N LEU A 54 2.29 2.82 3.49
CA LEU A 54 0.94 2.42 3.87
C LEU A 54 0.41 3.41 4.91
N HIS A 55 -0.76 4.01 4.64
CA HIS A 55 -1.42 4.94 5.54
C HIS A 55 -2.45 4.25 6.44
N SER A 56 -3.30 3.40 5.86
CA SER A 56 -4.26 2.59 6.61
C SER A 56 -4.63 1.33 5.84
N ALA A 57 -5.01 0.27 6.56
CA ALA A 57 -5.46 -1.00 5.99
C ALA A 57 -6.64 -1.54 6.81
N HIS A 58 -7.65 -2.05 6.12
CA HIS A 58 -8.80 -2.71 6.73
C HIS A 58 -9.10 -4.00 5.95
N HIS A 59 -9.22 -5.12 6.66
CA HIS A 59 -9.46 -6.44 6.09
C HIS A 59 -10.63 -7.08 6.83
N SER A 60 -11.65 -7.54 6.14
CA SER A 60 -12.83 -8.19 6.73
C SER A 60 -13.49 -9.14 5.73
N ALA A 61 -13.81 -10.37 6.17
CA ALA A 61 -14.53 -11.37 5.38
C ALA A 61 -13.97 -11.63 3.96
N GLY A 62 -12.64 -11.60 3.78
CA GLY A 62 -11.97 -11.77 2.48
C GLY A 62 -12.00 -10.53 1.58
N LEU A 63 -12.52 -9.41 2.09
CA LEU A 63 -12.44 -8.08 1.49
C LEU A 63 -11.34 -7.28 2.18
N HIS A 64 -10.74 -6.36 1.45
CA HIS A 64 -9.70 -5.46 1.92
C HIS A 64 -9.84 -4.09 1.28
N ARG A 65 -9.38 -3.10 2.04
CA ARG A 65 -9.26 -1.72 1.62
C ARG A 65 -8.02 -1.14 2.27
N GLU A 66 -7.08 -0.74 1.45
CA GLU A 66 -5.81 -0.17 1.85
C GLU A 66 -5.66 1.21 1.24
N THR A 67 -5.01 2.10 1.98
CA THR A 67 -4.69 3.44 1.52
C THR A 67 -3.20 3.63 1.63
N TYR A 68 -2.58 4.07 0.55
CA TYR A 68 -1.15 4.38 0.49
C TYR A 68 -0.97 5.87 0.25
N ARG A 69 0.10 6.40 0.83
CA ARG A 69 0.56 7.76 0.63
C ARG A 69 1.86 7.72 -0.14
N HIS A 70 1.85 8.30 -1.33
CA HIS A 70 3.01 8.43 -2.21
C HIS A 70 3.43 9.89 -2.22
N THR A 71 4.67 10.18 -1.86
CA THR A 71 5.21 11.54 -1.73
C THR A 71 6.39 11.70 -2.68
N TRP A 72 6.37 12.73 -3.51
CA TRP A 72 7.45 13.08 -4.43
C TRP A 72 8.13 14.37 -3.98
N LEU A 73 9.46 14.38 -4.08
CA LEU A 73 10.26 15.59 -3.95
C LEU A 73 10.42 16.23 -5.32
N LEU A 74 9.97 17.47 -5.48
CA LEU A 74 10.02 18.21 -6.73
C LEU A 74 11.32 19.02 -6.86
N ALA A 75 11.66 19.41 -8.08
CA ALA A 75 12.84 20.23 -8.38
C ALA A 75 12.83 21.62 -7.74
N ASP A 76 11.64 22.15 -7.40
CA ASP A 76 11.47 23.41 -6.65
C ASP A 76 11.70 23.25 -5.13
N GLY A 77 12.00 22.03 -4.67
CA GLY A 77 12.20 21.69 -3.26
C GLY A 77 10.90 21.46 -2.48
N SER A 78 9.74 21.59 -3.12
CA SER A 78 8.45 21.26 -2.51
C SER A 78 8.16 19.75 -2.60
N ALA A 79 7.23 19.29 -1.77
CA ALA A 79 6.73 17.93 -1.82
C ALA A 79 5.30 17.91 -2.39
N LEU A 80 5.02 16.92 -3.23
CA LEU A 80 3.68 16.63 -3.73
C LEU A 80 3.26 15.23 -3.29
N THR A 81 2.04 15.10 -2.80
CA THR A 81 1.49 13.83 -2.32
C THR A 81 0.37 13.37 -3.24
N LEU A 82 0.40 12.10 -3.63
CA LEU A 82 -0.76 11.39 -4.16
C LEU A 82 -1.18 10.30 -3.18
N TRP A 83 -2.48 10.06 -3.13
CA TRP A 83 -3.09 9.01 -2.34
C TRP A 83 -3.56 7.90 -3.24
N GLU A 84 -3.24 6.66 -2.90
CA GLU A 84 -3.76 5.49 -3.59
C GLU A 84 -4.73 4.73 -2.70
N LEU A 85 -5.90 4.39 -3.24
CA LEU A 85 -6.89 3.51 -2.63
C LEU A 85 -6.85 2.17 -3.37
N VAL A 86 -6.51 1.11 -2.65
CA VAL A 86 -6.55 -0.27 -3.15
C VAL A 86 -7.72 -0.98 -2.48
N HIS A 87 -8.63 -1.56 -3.24
CA HIS A 87 -9.78 -2.26 -2.68
C HIS A 87 -10.26 -3.41 -3.53
N ASN A 88 -10.78 -4.46 -2.90
CA ASN A 88 -11.64 -5.43 -3.57
C ASN A 88 -13.06 -5.32 -2.97
N THR A 89 -13.98 -4.80 -3.78
CA THR A 89 -15.38 -4.60 -3.35
C THR A 89 -16.23 -5.86 -3.45
N ALA A 90 -15.74 -6.90 -4.12
CA ALA A 90 -16.38 -8.20 -4.22
C ALA A 90 -15.37 -9.31 -3.85
N PRO A 91 -15.78 -10.34 -3.08
CA PRO A 91 -14.90 -11.45 -2.74
C PRO A 91 -14.40 -12.16 -3.99
N GLY A 92 -13.09 -12.40 -4.06
CA GLY A 92 -12.45 -13.03 -5.22
C GLY A 92 -12.32 -12.14 -6.46
N SER A 93 -12.63 -10.85 -6.36
CA SER A 93 -12.27 -9.86 -7.38
C SER A 93 -10.79 -9.52 -7.28
N GLU A 94 -10.18 -9.25 -8.42
CA GLU A 94 -8.89 -8.55 -8.47
C GLU A 94 -8.99 -7.20 -7.75
N PRO A 95 -7.91 -6.74 -7.09
CA PRO A 95 -7.88 -5.45 -6.44
C PRO A 95 -7.99 -4.33 -7.49
N HIS A 96 -8.83 -3.35 -7.18
CA HIS A 96 -8.94 -2.12 -7.92
C HIS A 96 -8.06 -1.05 -7.28
N HIS A 97 -7.51 -0.19 -8.12
CA HIS A 97 -6.62 0.89 -7.72
C HIS A 97 -7.23 2.21 -8.15
N GLU A 98 -7.22 3.19 -7.26
CA GLU A 98 -7.65 4.56 -7.54
C GLU A 98 -6.65 5.53 -6.92
N VAL A 99 -6.47 6.69 -7.55
CA VAL A 99 -5.46 7.67 -7.18
C VAL A 99 -6.10 9.05 -7.03
N TYR A 100 -5.76 9.75 -5.95
CA TYR A 100 -6.30 11.06 -5.61
C TYR A 100 -5.19 12.03 -5.27
N VAL A 101 -5.37 13.31 -5.63
CA VAL A 101 -4.46 14.38 -5.21
C VAL A 101 -4.80 14.82 -3.78
N ASP A 102 -6.08 14.85 -3.44
CA ASP A 102 -6.58 15.31 -2.15
C ASP A 102 -6.95 14.15 -1.21
N GLU A 103 -6.63 14.30 0.06
CA GLU A 103 -6.99 13.32 1.10
C GLU A 103 -8.51 13.29 1.34
N GLU A 104 -9.21 14.40 1.16
CA GLU A 104 -10.66 14.50 1.29
C GLU A 104 -11.38 13.70 0.21
N GLU A 105 -10.88 13.74 -1.03
CA GLU A 105 -11.39 12.90 -2.14
C GLU A 105 -11.15 11.41 -1.85
N LEU A 106 -9.95 11.05 -1.41
CA LEU A 106 -9.64 9.69 -0.95
C LEU A 106 -10.62 9.25 0.15
N ARG A 107 -10.91 10.14 1.10
CA ARG A 107 -11.81 9.84 2.22
C ARG A 107 -13.25 9.66 1.74
N ALA A 108 -13.73 10.49 0.84
CA ALA A 108 -15.04 10.33 0.21
C ALA A 108 -15.13 9.00 -0.56
N ALA A 109 -14.08 8.65 -1.30
CA ALA A 109 -13.97 7.37 -2.00
C ALA A 109 -13.93 6.17 -1.04
N THR A 110 -13.29 6.33 0.12
CA THR A 110 -13.28 5.32 1.18
C THR A 110 -14.68 5.11 1.78
N MET A 111 -15.45 6.18 1.98
CA MET A 111 -16.80 6.10 2.56
C MET A 111 -17.81 5.38 1.68
N ARG A 112 -17.69 5.47 0.34
CA ARG A 112 -18.55 4.71 -0.59
C ARG A 112 -18.25 3.21 -0.64
N LEU A 113 -17.17 2.77 0.00
CA LEU A 113 -16.72 1.37 0.04
C LEU A 113 -16.77 0.81 1.47
N PRO A 114 -17.96 0.71 2.10
CA PRO A 114 -18.07 0.16 3.45
C PRO A 114 -17.67 -1.32 3.43
N LEU A 115 -16.75 -1.68 4.34
CA LEU A 115 -16.44 -3.08 4.60
C LEU A 115 -17.38 -3.60 5.69
N PRO A 116 -17.80 -4.88 5.61
CA PRO A 116 -18.60 -5.48 6.67
C PRO A 116 -17.82 -5.37 7.99
N PRO A 117 -18.49 -5.08 9.12
CA PRO A 117 -17.81 -5.04 10.40
C PRO A 117 -17.11 -6.37 10.65
N ASP A 118 -15.96 -6.34 11.32
CA ASP A 118 -15.33 -7.54 11.84
C ASP A 118 -16.33 -8.27 12.73
N THR A 119 -17.00 -9.28 12.18
CA THR A 119 -17.67 -10.27 13.00
C THR A 119 -16.56 -11.07 13.66
N PRO A 120 -16.47 -11.10 15.01
CA PRO A 120 -15.46 -11.91 15.68
C PRO A 120 -15.78 -13.37 15.37
N ASP A 121 -15.12 -13.92 14.35
CA ASP A 121 -15.45 -15.25 13.84
C ASP A 121 -14.91 -16.39 14.73
N PHE A 122 -14.28 -16.04 15.87
CA PHE A 122 -13.66 -17.01 16.76
C PHE A 122 -13.87 -16.65 18.24
N GLU A 123 -14.91 -17.22 18.85
CA GLU A 123 -14.76 -17.66 20.24
C GLU A 123 -13.82 -18.87 20.23
N LEU A 124 -12.53 -18.64 20.47
CA LEU A 124 -11.61 -19.73 20.78
C LEU A 124 -12.08 -20.37 22.09
N PRO A 125 -12.38 -21.69 22.15
CA PRO A 125 -12.58 -22.34 23.44
C PRO A 125 -11.24 -22.35 24.18
N VAL A 126 -11.02 -21.36 25.05
CA VAL A 126 -9.98 -21.41 26.06
C VAL A 126 -10.36 -22.51 27.05
N ALA A 127 -9.81 -23.70 26.82
CA ALA A 127 -9.71 -24.73 27.84
C ALA A 127 -8.45 -25.57 27.61
N VAL A 128 -7.27 -24.97 27.76
CA VAL A 128 -6.07 -25.76 28.07
C VAL A 128 -6.18 -26.17 29.54
N GLN A 129 -6.72 -27.36 29.77
CA GLN A 129 -6.61 -28.06 31.06
C GLN A 129 -5.18 -28.58 31.20
N LEU A 130 -4.36 -27.89 31.98
CA LEU A 130 -3.04 -28.38 32.39
C LEU A 130 -3.25 -29.54 33.37
N SER A 131 -2.83 -30.75 32.98
CA SER A 131 -2.85 -31.90 33.87
C SER A 131 -1.87 -31.67 35.03
N PRO A 132 -2.26 -31.94 36.30
CA PRO A 132 -1.35 -31.82 37.42
C PRO A 132 -0.26 -32.90 37.33
N VAL A 133 1.00 -32.47 37.48
CA VAL A 133 2.16 -33.35 37.56
C VAL A 133 2.11 -34.12 38.89
N PRO A 134 2.21 -35.46 38.89
CA PRO A 134 2.24 -36.24 40.12
C PRO A 134 3.56 -36.04 40.87
N ALA A 135 3.48 -36.00 42.21
CA ALA A 135 4.57 -35.77 43.16
C ALA A 135 5.53 -36.96 43.31
#